data_AF-A0A3P7LSI5-F1
#
_entry.id   AF-A0A3P7LSI5-F1
#
_cell.length_a   1.000
_cell.length_b   1.000
_cell.length_c   1.000
_cell.angle_alpha   90.00
_cell.angle_beta   90.00
_cell.angle_gamma   90.00
#
_symmetry.space_group_name_H-M   'P 1'
#
loop_
_entity.id
_entity.type
_entity.pdbx_description
1 polymer ?
#
loop_
_entity_poly.entity_id
_entity_poly.type
_entity_poly.pdbx_seq_one_letter_code
_entity_poly.pdbx_strand_id
1 'polypeptide(L)'
;MDIHFALNALQEESTLNLEEWEKLDGQKRSLEKLLQKTVFQEETAQECLYFRDKRQEIDLVHDAPERALLAVRGNKSSPDRTRCLLSSLHNMSETHFQLGFLCQRMARLRCKKHPRLPP
;
A
#
# COMPACT_ATOMS: atom_id res chain seq x y z
N MET A 1 -39.07 10.38 -2.14
CA MET A 1 -38.06 9.36 -1.83
C MET A 1 -37.97 9.27 -0.32
N ASP A 2 -38.08 8.07 0.26
CA ASP A 2 -38.09 7.87 1.72
C ASP A 2 -36.70 8.10 2.32
N ILE A 3 -36.63 8.88 3.40
CA ILE A 3 -35.39 9.19 4.12
C ILE A 3 -34.80 7.91 4.73
N HIS A 4 -35.64 6.97 5.16
CA HIS A 4 -35.18 5.70 5.72
C HIS A 4 -34.46 4.82 4.69
N PHE A 5 -34.99 4.78 3.46
CA PHE A 5 -34.36 4.09 2.36
C PHE A 5 -32.96 4.67 2.04
N ALA A 6 -32.87 6.01 1.94
CA ALA A 6 -31.59 6.68 1.70
C ALA A 6 -30.55 6.45 2.81
N LEU A 7 -31.00 6.37 4.07
CA LEU A 7 -30.12 6.07 5.21
C LEU A 7 -29.61 4.64 5.19
N ASN A 8 -30.46 3.66 4.88
CA ASN A 8 -30.05 2.26 4.78
C ASN A 8 -29.04 2.07 3.64
N ALA A 9 -29.30 2.68 2.47
CA ALA A 9 -28.38 2.63 1.34
C ALA A 9 -27.00 3.25 1.68
N LEU A 10 -26.97 4.40 2.36
CA LEU A 10 -25.73 5.02 2.83
C LEU A 10 -24.99 4.16 3.86
N GLN A 11 -25.72 3.45 4.73
CA GLN A 11 -25.12 2.57 5.72
C GLN A 11 -24.49 1.34 5.05
N GLU A 12 -25.18 0.73 4.10
CA GLU A 12 -24.64 -0.38 3.29
C GLU A 12 -23.38 0.04 2.52
N GLU A 13 -23.43 1.20 1.84
CA GLU A 13 -22.27 1.74 1.11
C GLU A 13 -21.10 2.04 2.06
N SER A 14 -21.36 2.59 3.25
CA SER A 14 -20.33 2.83 4.26
C SER A 14 -19.67 1.54 4.75
N THR A 15 -20.42 0.44 4.87
CA THR A 15 -19.87 -0.85 5.28
C THR A 15 -18.99 -1.43 4.18
N LEU A 16 -19.44 -1.43 2.93
CA LEU A 16 -18.64 -1.89 1.78
C LEU A 16 -17.33 -1.12 1.66
N ASN A 17 -17.37 0.20 1.82
CA ASN A 17 -16.18 1.04 1.76
C ASN A 17 -15.17 0.75 2.89
N LEU A 18 -15.65 0.35 4.08
CA LEU A 18 -14.76 -0.08 5.18
C LEU A 18 -14.08 -1.42 4.87
N GLU A 19 -14.82 -2.39 4.33
CA GLU A 19 -14.26 -3.69 3.93
C GLU A 19 -13.20 -3.55 2.83
N GLU A 20 -13.47 -2.70 1.83
CA GLU A 20 -12.50 -2.38 0.79
C GLU A 20 -11.23 -1.72 1.35
N TRP A 21 -11.40 -0.82 2.32
CA TRP A 21 -10.28 -0.15 2.98
C TRP A 21 -9.38 -1.15 3.73
N GLU A 22 -9.96 -2.07 4.50
CA GLU A 22 -9.19 -3.09 5.22
C GLU A 22 -8.38 -3.97 4.26
N LYS A 23 -8.98 -4.34 3.12
CA LYS A 23 -8.29 -5.11 2.08
C LYS A 23 -7.13 -4.32 1.47
N LEU A 24 -7.34 -3.04 1.15
CA LEU A 24 -6.30 -2.16 0.61
C LEU A 24 -5.16 -1.94 1.60
N ASP A 25 -5.45 -1.77 2.90
CA ASP A 25 -4.43 -1.65 3.94
C ASP A 25 -3.59 -2.92 4.06
N GLY A 26 -4.22 -4.10 3.99
CA GLY A 26 -3.53 -5.39 3.95
C GLY A 26 -2.58 -5.53 2.74
N GLN A 27 -3.02 -5.09 1.56
CA GLN A 27 -2.20 -5.07 0.35
C GLN A 27 -1.03 -4.08 0.46
N LYS A 28 -1.27 -2.89 1.02
CA LYS A 28 -0.22 -1.89 1.27
C LYS A 28 0.90 -2.47 2.14
N ARG A 29 0.56 -3.05 3.29
CA ARG A 29 1.55 -3.69 4.19
C ARG A 29 2.32 -4.81 3.51
N SER A 30 1.66 -5.57 2.63
CA SER A 30 2.32 -6.64 1.88
C SER A 30 3.31 -6.11 0.86
N LEU A 31 2.96 -5.03 0.16
CA LEU A 31 3.84 -4.33 -0.78
C LEU A 31 5.04 -3.68 -0.06
N GLU A 32 4.84 -3.08 1.12
CA GLU A 32 5.94 -2.55 1.94
C GLU A 32 6.95 -3.62 2.31
N LYS A 33 6.48 -4.80 2.75
CA LYS A 33 7.35 -5.96 3.05
C LYS A 33 8.11 -6.46 1.83
N LEU A 34 7.46 -6.53 0.67
CA LEU A 34 8.10 -6.92 -0.58
C LEU A 34 9.17 -5.90 -0.99
N LEU A 35 8.86 -4.61 -0.86
CA LEU A 35 9.80 -3.53 -1.17
C LEU A 35 11.06 -3.66 -0.30
N GLN A 36 10.91 -3.83 1.01
CA GLN A 36 12.04 -4.03 1.92
C GLN A 36 12.92 -5.21 1.49
N LYS A 37 12.32 -6.34 1.12
CA LYS A 37 13.06 -7.51 0.62
C LYS A 37 13.81 -7.23 -0.67
N THR A 38 13.17 -6.55 -1.63
CA THR A 38 13.80 -6.23 -2.92
C THR A 38 14.98 -5.26 -2.76
N VAL A 39 14.85 -4.25 -1.88
CA VAL A 39 15.94 -3.30 -1.60
C VAL A 39 17.12 -4.03 -0.96
N PHE A 40 16.86 -4.88 0.05
CA PHE A 40 17.91 -5.67 0.68
C PHE A 40 18.64 -6.59 -0.31
N GLN A 41 17.90 -7.22 -1.23
CA GLN A 41 18.48 -8.06 -2.29
C GLN A 41 19.36 -7.24 -3.25
N GLU A 42 18.93 -6.03 -3.62
CA GLU A 42 19.71 -5.13 -4.47
C GLU A 42 21.01 -4.68 -3.79
N GLU A 43 20.93 -4.27 -2.52
CA GLU A 43 22.09 -3.87 -1.70
C GLU A 43 23.10 -5.02 -1.59
N THR A 44 22.63 -6.23 -1.26
CA THR A 44 23.47 -7.43 -1.17
C THR A 44 24.11 -7.75 -2.51
N ALA A 45 23.36 -7.64 -3.61
CA ALA A 45 23.88 -7.91 -4.94
C ALA A 45 24.98 -6.90 -5.33
N GLN A 46 24.79 -5.63 -4.98
CA GLN A 46 25.76 -4.57 -5.20
C GLN A 46 27.05 -4.78 -4.40
N GLU A 47 26.95 -5.19 -3.14
CA GLU A 47 28.09 -5.53 -2.30
C GLU A 47 28.88 -6.73 -2.86
N CYS A 48 28.17 -7.77 -3.29
CA CYS A 48 28.77 -8.95 -3.89
C CYS A 48 29.53 -8.62 -5.19
N LEU A 49 28.98 -7.75 -6.04
CA LEU A 49 29.66 -7.27 -7.24
C LEU A 49 30.92 -6.47 -6.89
N TYR A 50 30.84 -5.57 -5.90
CA TYR A 50 31.99 -4.79 -5.45
C TYR A 50 33.16 -5.65 -4.97
N PHE A 51 32.90 -6.69 -4.17
CA PHE A 51 33.97 -7.59 -3.73
C PHE A 51 34.51 -8.47 -4.86
N ARG A 52 33.68 -8.84 -5.84
CA ARG A 52 34.13 -9.58 -7.03
C ARG A 52 35.08 -8.74 -7.88
N ASP A 53 34.74 -7.48 -8.13
CA ASP A 53 35.58 -6.55 -8.92
C ASP A 53 36.97 -6.34 -8.31
N LYS A 54 37.12 -6.60 -7.00
CA LYS A 54 38.38 -6.44 -6.27
C LYS A 54 39.25 -7.69 -6.19
N ARG A 55 38.79 -8.84 -6.71
CA ARG A 55 39.60 -10.07 -6.70
C ARG A 55 40.73 -9.93 -7.72
N GLN A 56 41.97 -10.04 -7.25
CA GLN A 56 43.13 -10.11 -8.13
C GLN A 56 43.26 -11.55 -8.68
N GLU A 57 43.75 -11.67 -9.91
CA GLU A 57 44.14 -12.94 -10.56
C GLU A 57 43.01 -13.91 -10.96
N ILE A 58 41.74 -13.51 -10.86
CA ILE A 58 40.62 -14.32 -11.37
C ILE A 58 39.91 -13.54 -12.48
N ASP A 59 40.08 -13.99 -13.72
CA ASP A 59 39.38 -13.45 -14.89
C ASP A 59 37.94 -13.98 -14.91
N LEU A 60 37.09 -13.40 -14.07
CA LEU A 60 35.68 -13.78 -13.94
C LEU A 60 34.84 -13.00 -14.96
N VAL A 61 34.99 -13.30 -16.24
CA VAL A 61 34.15 -12.71 -17.30
C VAL A 61 32.77 -13.35 -17.30
N HIS A 62 31.76 -12.62 -16.80
CA HIS A 62 30.34 -12.93 -16.98
C HIS A 62 29.95 -14.36 -16.60
N ASP A 63 30.49 -14.86 -15.49
CA ASP A 63 30.10 -16.17 -14.98
C ASP A 63 28.62 -16.18 -14.54
N ALA A 64 28.09 -17.37 -14.29
CA ALA A 64 26.69 -17.50 -13.88
C ALA A 64 26.33 -16.65 -12.64
N PRO A 65 27.17 -16.58 -11.58
CA PRO A 65 26.92 -15.69 -10.45
C PRO A 65 26.89 -14.20 -10.79
N GLU A 66 27.82 -13.67 -11.58
CA GLU A 66 27.82 -12.25 -11.97
C GLU A 66 26.55 -11.90 -12.76
N ARG A 67 26.17 -12.73 -13.73
CA ARG A 67 24.95 -12.51 -14.51
C ARG A 67 23.70 -12.50 -13.63
N ALA A 68 23.64 -13.38 -12.63
CA ALA A 68 22.55 -13.38 -11.66
C ALA A 68 22.52 -12.10 -10.80
N LEU A 69 23.67 -11.65 -10.31
CA LEU A 69 23.78 -10.42 -9.52
C LEU A 69 23.44 -9.17 -10.34
N LEU A 70 23.91 -9.10 -11.59
CA LEU A 70 23.58 -8.01 -12.53
C LEU A 70 22.09 -8.00 -12.90
N ALA A 71 21.44 -9.15 -13.03
CA ALA A 71 20.00 -9.23 -13.26
C ALA A 71 19.20 -8.68 -12.07
N VAL A 72 19.62 -8.99 -10.84
CA VAL A 72 19.01 -8.42 -9.62
C VAL A 72 19.19 -6.90 -9.57
N ARG A 73 20.41 -6.40 -9.82
CA ARG A 73 20.71 -4.95 -9.89
C ARG A 73 19.97 -4.23 -11.04
N GLY A 74 19.75 -4.93 -12.16
CA GLY A 74 19.07 -4.41 -13.35
C GLY A 74 17.55 -4.32 -13.20
N ASN A 75 16.96 -5.05 -12.26
CA ASN A 75 15.52 -5.12 -12.01
C ASN A 75 14.94 -3.87 -11.28
N LYS A 76 15.50 -2.68 -11.54
CA LYS A 76 15.06 -1.39 -10.95
C LYS A 76 13.56 -1.11 -11.15
N SER A 77 12.97 -1.65 -12.22
CA SER A 77 11.54 -1.52 -12.47
C SER A 77 10.65 -2.11 -11.37
N SER A 78 11.12 -3.09 -10.61
CA SER A 78 10.31 -3.75 -9.56
C SER A 78 10.13 -2.89 -8.30
N PRO A 79 11.20 -2.40 -7.63
CA PRO A 79 11.06 -1.51 -6.48
C PRO A 79 10.46 -0.15 -6.85
N ASP A 80 10.79 0.41 -8.02
CA ASP A 80 10.23 1.70 -8.45
C ASP A 80 8.72 1.63 -8.69
N ARG A 81 8.24 0.58 -9.36
CA ARG A 81 6.80 0.34 -9.51
C ARG A 81 6.12 0.15 -8.16
N THR A 82 6.76 -0.58 -7.24
CA THR A 82 6.23 -0.81 -5.90
C THR A 82 6.15 0.49 -5.10
N ARG A 83 7.16 1.37 -5.21
CA ARG A 83 7.15 2.71 -4.61
C ARG A 83 6.04 3.59 -5.19
N CYS A 84 5.86 3.61 -6.50
CA CYS A 84 4.76 4.34 -7.14
C CYS A 84 3.39 3.85 -6.66
N LEU A 85 3.18 2.53 -6.61
CA LEU A 85 1.94 1.93 -6.12
C LEU A 85 1.68 2.29 -4.65
N LEU A 86 2.71 2.28 -3.80
CA LEU A 86 2.59 2.68 -2.40
C LEU A 86 2.25 4.16 -2.25
N SER A 87 2.86 5.05 -3.05
CA SER A 87 2.51 6.47 -3.07
C SER A 87 1.07 6.71 -3.50
N SER A 88 0.60 5.99 -4.54
CA SER A 88 -0.80 6.05 -4.97
C SER A 88 -1.76 5.55 -3.89
N LEU A 89 -1.44 4.42 -3.24
CA LEU A 89 -2.24 3.86 -2.14
C LEU A 89 -2.28 4.79 -0.92
N HIS A 90 -1.17 5.46 -0.59
CA HIS A 90 -1.13 6.45 0.47
C HIS A 90 -2.11 7.60 0.18
N ASN A 91 -2.06 8.16 -1.03
CA ASN A 91 -2.95 9.24 -1.44
C ASN A 91 -4.43 8.83 -1.41
N MET A 92 -4.76 7.60 -1.80
CA MET A 92 -6.13 7.08 -1.68
C MET A 92 -6.55 6.83 -0.22
N SER A 93 -5.65 6.35 0.64
CA SER A 93 -5.99 6.13 2.06
C SER A 93 -6.37 7.43 2.77
N GLU A 94 -5.74 8.54 2.41
CA GLU A 94 -6.00 9.86 2.99
C GLU A 94 -7.36 10.43 2.56
N THR A 95 -7.75 10.23 1.30
CA THR A 95 -9.09 10.64 0.81
C THR A 95 -10.21 9.78 1.40
N HIS A 96 -10.01 8.46 1.52
CA HIS A 96 -11.02 7.56 2.09
C HIS A 96 -11.22 7.78 3.60
N PHE A 97 -10.15 8.07 4.36
CA PHE A 97 -10.25 8.40 5.78
C PHE A 97 -11.09 9.66 6.04
N GLN A 98 -10.90 10.71 5.22
CA GLN A 98 -11.68 11.95 5.36
C GLN A 98 -13.17 11.73 5.06
N LEU A 99 -13.50 10.95 4.02
CA LEU A 99 -14.88 10.61 3.66
C LEU A 99 -15.58 9.78 4.75
N GLY A 100 -14.91 8.73 5.27
CA GLY A 100 -15.46 7.91 6.36
C GLY A 100 -15.73 8.71 7.63
N PHE A 101 -14.82 9.62 8.00
CA PHE A 101 -14.99 10.48 9.18
C PHE A 101 -16.15 11.47 9.01
N LEU A 102 -16.31 12.04 7.80
CA LEU A 102 -17.44 12.90 7.45
C LEU A 102 -18.78 12.15 7.54
N CYS A 103 -18.88 10.94 6.97
CA CYS A 103 -20.08 10.11 7.06
C CYS A 103 -20.44 9.77 8.52
N GLN A 104 -19.47 9.35 9.32
CA GLN A 104 -19.68 8.99 10.73
C GLN A 104 -20.07 10.22 11.58
N ARG A 105 -19.52 11.39 11.26
CA ARG A 105 -19.86 12.66 11.92
C ARG A 105 -21.26 13.16 11.52
N MET A 106 -21.68 12.99 10.27
CA MET A 106 -23.05 13.27 9.84
C MET A 106 -24.07 12.37 10.55
N ALA A 107 -23.77 11.08 10.75
CA ALA A 107 -24.63 10.17 11.50
C ALA A 107 -24.80 10.60 12.97
N ARG A 108 -23.72 11.05 13.64
CA ARG A 108 -23.75 11.48 15.06
C ARG A 108 -24.48 12.80 15.29
N LEU A 109 -24.49 13.72 14.30
CA LEU A 109 -25.20 15.00 14.41
C LEU A 109 -26.73 14.84 14.44
N ARG A 110 -27.28 13.69 13.99
CA ARG A 110 -28.73 13.39 14.10
C ARG A 110 -29.16 12.92 15.49
N CYS A 111 -28.31 12.21 16.25
CA CYS A 111 -28.65 11.77 17.61
C CYS A 111 -28.86 12.92 18.60
N LYS A 112 -28.37 14.13 18.29
CA LYS A 112 -28.54 15.32 19.14
C LYS A 112 -29.74 16.21 18.77
N LYS A 113 -30.44 15.97 17.65
CA LYS A 113 -31.53 16.83 17.17
C LYS A 113 -32.95 16.32 17.43
N HIS A 114 -33.14 15.17 18.06
CA HIS A 114 -34.45 14.73 18.53
C HIS A 114 -34.43 14.39 20.03
N PRO A 115 -34.70 15.36 20.93
CA PRO A 115 -35.24 15.02 22.23
C PRO A 115 -36.62 14.41 21.99
N ARG A 116 -36.86 13.24 22.57
CA ARG A 116 -38.15 12.53 22.53
C ARG A 116 -39.26 13.51 22.94
N LEU A 117 -40.26 13.73 22.10
CA LEU A 117 -41.53 14.27 22.58
C LEU A 117 -42.24 13.14 23.34
N PRO A 118 -42.70 13.38 24.58
CA PRO A 118 -43.51 12.42 25.32
C PRO A 118 -44.92 12.31 24.68
N PRO A 119 -45.67 11.24 24.99
CA PRO A 119 -46.91 10.86 24.32
C PRO A 119 -48.02 11.91 24.42
#